data_AF-B8I8Y9-F1
#
_entry.id   AF-B8I8Y9-F1
#
_cell.length_a   1.000
_cell.length_b   1.000
_cell.length_c   1.000
_cell.angle_alpha   90.00
_cell.angle_beta   90.00
_cell.angle_gamma   90.00
#
_symmetry.space_group_name_H-M   'P 1'
#
loop_
_entity.id
_entity.type
_entity.pdbx_description
1 polymer ?
#
loop_
_entity_poly.entity_id
_entity_poly.type
_entity_poly.pdbx_seq_one_letter_code
_entity_poly.pdbx_strand_id
1 'polypeptide(L)'
;MPANTIPIYPITPHVSSITLLTADTNFKTPATNGKVLVTAGTNGTRIDAVKVRALGTNVATVLRIFWNDGLGVEEANFSLVYEVELTATTVQTSKITGVDTVLLPINYANDGNGVLPPALNAGQKLYVSLGTTVASGYAVTFMGGDY
;
A
#
# COMPACT_ATOMS: atom_id res chain seq x y z
N MET A 1 -16.37 -27.41 -7.52
CA MET A 1 -16.26 -26.71 -6.24
C MET A 1 -17.61 -26.07 -5.96
N PRO A 2 -18.35 -26.47 -4.91
CA PRO A 2 -19.66 -25.90 -4.64
C PRO A 2 -19.56 -24.37 -4.54
N ALA A 3 -20.45 -23.67 -5.21
CA ALA A 3 -20.50 -22.21 -5.18
C ALA A 3 -20.78 -21.75 -3.74
N ASN A 4 -20.09 -20.69 -3.32
CA ASN A 4 -20.41 -20.05 -2.04
C ASN A 4 -21.84 -19.49 -2.11
N THR A 5 -22.75 -20.04 -1.30
CA THR A 5 -24.17 -19.66 -1.26
C THR A 5 -24.48 -18.67 -0.15
N ILE A 6 -23.51 -18.36 0.72
CA ILE A 6 -23.63 -17.39 1.81
C ILE A 6 -22.60 -16.27 1.57
N PRO A 7 -23.03 -15.00 1.44
CA PRO A 7 -22.11 -13.88 1.35
C PRO A 7 -21.20 -13.83 2.59
N ILE A 8 -19.88 -13.69 2.37
CA ILE A 8 -18.89 -13.54 3.43
C ILE A 8 -18.50 -12.06 3.49
N TYR A 9 -18.65 -11.45 4.67
CA TYR A 9 -18.34 -10.05 4.91
C TYR A 9 -17.19 -9.94 5.91
N PRO A 10 -16.32 -8.91 5.80
CA PRO A 10 -15.35 -8.62 6.85
C PRO A 10 -16.03 -8.38 8.19
N ILE A 11 -15.52 -9.01 9.25
CA ILE A 11 -16.07 -8.91 10.60
C ILE A 11 -15.38 -7.82 11.42
N THR A 12 -14.11 -7.53 11.12
CA THR A 12 -13.31 -6.55 11.86
C THR A 12 -12.71 -5.53 10.89
N PRO A 13 -12.97 -4.23 11.05
CA PRO A 13 -12.33 -3.21 10.23
C PRO A 13 -10.82 -3.18 10.53
N HIS A 14 -10.01 -3.13 9.47
CA HIS A 14 -8.55 -3.09 9.58
C HIS A 14 -8.05 -1.82 8.92
N VAL A 15 -7.53 -0.91 9.74
CA VAL A 15 -6.90 0.34 9.31
C VAL A 15 -5.50 0.40 9.89
N SER A 16 -4.52 0.58 9.02
CA SER A 16 -3.12 0.74 9.43
C SER A 16 -2.50 1.92 8.68
N SER A 17 -1.55 2.59 9.29
CA SER A 17 -0.85 3.71 8.66
C SER A 17 0.63 3.67 9.01
N ILE A 18 1.47 3.96 8.04
CA ILE A 18 2.92 4.03 8.19
C ILE A 18 3.45 5.29 7.52
N THR A 19 4.61 5.76 7.99
CA THR A 19 5.31 6.89 7.38
C THR A 19 6.54 6.39 6.65
N LEU A 20 6.70 6.81 5.39
CA LEU A 20 7.88 6.58 4.58
C LEU A 20 8.66 7.87 4.40
N LEU A 21 9.98 7.79 4.60
CA LEU A 21 10.90 8.92 4.51
C LEU A 21 12.12 8.57 3.67
N THR A 22 12.70 7.41 3.94
CA THR A 22 13.92 6.92 3.28
C THR A 22 13.57 6.06 2.06
N ALA A 23 14.31 6.23 0.97
CA ALA A 23 14.22 5.34 -0.19
C ALA A 23 14.68 3.93 0.14
N ASP A 24 14.09 2.96 -0.55
CA ASP A 24 14.69 1.63 -0.70
C ASP A 24 15.36 1.56 -2.08
N THR A 25 16.64 1.20 -2.09
CA THR A 25 17.42 1.05 -3.32
C THR A 25 17.19 -0.30 -4.00
N ASN A 26 16.55 -1.24 -3.32
CA ASN A 26 16.21 -2.54 -3.88
C ASN A 26 14.80 -2.50 -4.51
N PHE A 27 14.77 -2.74 -5.82
CA PHE A 27 13.57 -2.70 -6.66
C PHE A 27 12.74 -3.98 -6.60
N LYS A 28 13.28 -5.05 -6.01
CA LYS A 28 12.65 -6.37 -6.01
C LYS A 28 12.23 -6.82 -4.61
N THR A 29 13.03 -6.45 -3.61
CA THR A 29 12.79 -6.79 -2.22
C THR A 29 12.91 -5.52 -1.39
N PRO A 30 11.81 -5.01 -0.81
CA PRO A 30 11.85 -3.80 0.01
C PRO A 30 12.40 -4.13 1.42
N ALA A 31 13.62 -4.66 1.48
CA ALA A 31 14.20 -5.32 2.65
C ALA A 31 14.91 -4.38 3.62
N THR A 32 15.35 -3.20 3.17
CA THR A 32 16.14 -2.28 4.00
C THR A 32 15.26 -1.18 4.58
N ASN A 33 14.55 -0.46 3.71
CA ASN A 33 13.74 0.70 4.08
C ASN A 33 12.26 0.53 3.76
N GLY A 34 11.90 -0.55 3.06
CA GLY A 34 10.53 -1.00 2.96
C GLY A 34 9.86 -1.23 4.30
N LYS A 35 8.56 -0.95 4.36
CA LYS A 35 7.75 -1.14 5.56
C LYS A 35 6.54 -2.00 5.26
N VAL A 36 6.18 -2.86 6.21
CA VAL A 36 4.91 -3.57 6.20
C VAL A 36 3.80 -2.54 6.40
N LEU A 37 2.92 -2.43 5.42
CA LEU A 37 1.71 -1.62 5.53
C LEU A 37 0.63 -2.39 6.28
N VAL A 38 0.38 -3.64 5.91
CA VAL A 38 -0.61 -4.52 6.55
C VAL A 38 -0.14 -5.97 6.53
N THR A 39 -0.48 -6.73 7.57
CA THR A 39 -0.38 -8.19 7.62
C THR A 39 -1.79 -8.76 7.70
N ALA A 40 -2.11 -9.72 6.85
CA ALA A 40 -3.45 -10.27 6.78
C ALA A 40 -3.80 -11.09 8.03
N GLY A 41 -5.06 -10.98 8.48
CA GLY A 41 -5.61 -11.75 9.58
C GLY A 41 -5.71 -13.25 9.28
N THR A 42 -6.12 -14.04 10.27
CA THR A 42 -6.15 -15.51 10.19
C THR A 42 -7.05 -16.06 9.07
N ASN A 43 -8.12 -15.35 8.71
CA ASN A 43 -9.01 -15.74 7.61
C ASN A 43 -8.77 -14.92 6.33
N GLY A 44 -7.67 -14.18 6.26
CA GLY A 44 -7.38 -13.21 5.21
C GLY A 44 -8.00 -11.84 5.47
N THR A 45 -7.64 -10.91 4.61
CA THR A 45 -7.99 -9.49 4.74
C THR A 45 -8.42 -8.95 3.38
N ARG A 46 -9.60 -8.32 3.35
CA ARG A 46 -10.07 -7.55 2.20
C ARG A 46 -9.37 -6.22 2.13
N ILE A 47 -9.00 -5.81 0.93
CA ILE A 47 -8.45 -4.48 0.65
C ILE A 47 -9.59 -3.63 0.12
N ASP A 48 -9.82 -2.45 0.69
CA ASP A 48 -10.80 -1.49 0.17
C ASP A 48 -10.10 -0.31 -0.50
N ALA A 49 -9.06 0.24 0.13
CA ALA A 49 -8.28 1.33 -0.42
C ALA A 49 -6.91 1.48 0.26
N VAL A 50 -5.94 2.01 -0.48
CA VAL A 50 -4.69 2.55 0.07
C VAL A 50 -4.62 4.04 -0.26
N LYS A 51 -4.48 4.86 0.77
CA LYS A 51 -4.39 6.32 0.64
C LYS A 51 -2.99 6.79 0.97
N VAL A 52 -2.47 7.70 0.15
CA VAL A 52 -1.15 8.28 0.31
C VAL A 52 -1.30 9.79 0.46
N ARG A 53 -0.66 10.35 1.49
CA ARG A 53 -0.68 11.78 1.78
C ARG A 53 0.71 12.29 2.10
N ALA A 54 1.07 13.42 1.49
CA ALA A 54 2.31 14.12 1.82
C ALA A 54 2.22 14.79 3.21
N LEU A 55 3.26 14.65 4.02
CA LEU A 55 3.34 15.27 5.34
C LEU A 55 3.99 16.67 5.34
N GLY A 56 4.51 17.11 4.19
CA GLY A 56 5.15 18.42 4.06
C GLY A 56 5.76 18.65 2.68
N THR A 57 6.86 19.39 2.64
CA THR A 57 7.62 19.61 1.40
C THR A 57 8.45 18.38 1.07
N ASN A 58 8.22 17.81 -0.12
CA ASN A 58 8.92 16.64 -0.62
C ASN A 58 9.30 16.84 -2.09
N VAL A 59 10.41 16.23 -2.49
CA VAL A 59 10.75 16.09 -3.91
C VAL A 59 9.87 15.01 -4.55
N ALA A 60 9.76 15.04 -5.89
CA ALA A 60 9.05 14.00 -6.62
C ALA A 60 9.69 12.63 -6.38
N THR A 61 8.87 11.60 -6.23
CA THR A 61 9.33 10.24 -5.98
C THR A 61 8.32 9.21 -6.50
N VAL A 62 8.64 7.93 -6.39
CA VAL A 62 7.75 6.83 -6.76
C VAL A 62 7.45 6.04 -5.50
N LEU A 63 6.16 5.80 -5.23
CA LEU A 63 5.72 4.83 -4.24
C LEU A 63 5.58 3.47 -4.92
N ARG A 64 6.21 2.46 -4.33
CA ARG A 64 6.12 1.07 -4.78
C ARG A 64 5.36 0.25 -3.77
N ILE A 65 4.49 -0.62 -4.26
CA ILE A 65 3.69 -1.53 -3.46
C ILE A 65 4.04 -2.95 -3.85
N PHE A 66 4.49 -3.72 -2.87
CA PHE A 66 4.85 -5.11 -3.03
C PHE A 66 3.87 -5.99 -2.26
N TRP A 67 3.48 -7.08 -2.89
CA TRP A 67 2.84 -8.19 -2.21
C TRP A 67 3.92 -9.16 -1.73
N ASN A 68 3.77 -9.62 -0.49
CA ASN A 68 4.61 -10.64 0.10
C ASN A 68 3.74 -11.86 0.45
N ASP A 69 4.20 -13.04 0.06
CA ASP A 69 3.48 -14.30 0.22
C ASP A 69 3.36 -14.78 1.69
N GLY A 70 4.04 -14.12 2.63
CA GLY A 70 4.04 -14.45 4.05
C GLY A 70 5.03 -15.56 4.46
N LEU A 71 5.78 -16.13 3.51
CA LEU A 71 6.67 -17.27 3.75
C LEU A 71 8.10 -16.88 4.08
N GLY A 72 8.49 -15.62 3.85
CA GLY A 72 9.84 -15.14 4.10
C GLY A 72 10.05 -13.69 3.66
N VAL A 73 11.30 -13.24 3.76
CA VAL A 73 11.74 -11.90 3.33
C VAL A 73 12.75 -11.95 2.17
N GLU A 74 12.84 -13.10 1.50
CA GLU A 74 13.71 -13.30 0.34
C GLU A 74 13.05 -12.76 -0.93
N GLU A 75 13.83 -12.44 -1.97
CA GLU A 75 13.33 -11.90 -3.25
C GLU A 75 12.19 -12.75 -3.85
N ALA A 76 12.28 -14.07 -3.74
CA ALA A 76 11.28 -14.99 -4.26
C ALA A 76 9.89 -14.85 -3.60
N ASN A 77 9.83 -14.27 -2.40
CA ASN A 77 8.60 -14.09 -1.64
C ASN A 77 7.90 -12.77 -1.93
N PHE A 78 8.50 -11.90 -2.76
CA PHE A 78 7.93 -10.61 -3.12
C PHE A 78 7.49 -10.57 -4.58
N SER A 79 6.45 -9.79 -4.84
CA SER A 79 6.06 -9.37 -6.17
C SER A 79 5.69 -7.91 -6.15
N LEU A 80 6.24 -7.12 -7.08
CA LEU A 80 5.83 -5.75 -7.28
C LEU A 80 4.42 -5.74 -7.90
N VAL A 81 3.46 -5.18 -7.19
CA VAL A 81 2.05 -5.15 -7.60
C VAL A 81 1.75 -3.86 -8.36
N TYR A 82 2.22 -2.74 -7.81
CA TYR A 82 1.89 -1.43 -8.34
C TYR A 82 2.94 -0.40 -7.99
N GLU A 83 3.04 0.60 -8.85
CA GLU A 83 3.85 1.79 -8.65
C GLU A 83 3.03 3.02 -8.99
N VAL A 84 3.22 4.09 -8.22
CA VAL A 84 2.58 5.38 -8.49
C VAL A 84 3.60 6.50 -8.33
N GLU A 85 3.61 7.41 -9.29
CA GLU A 85 4.39 8.63 -9.19
C GLU A 85 3.74 9.57 -8.18
N LEU A 86 4.56 10.08 -7.26
CA LEU A 86 4.20 11.11 -6.30
C LEU A 86 4.90 12.39 -6.71
N THR A 87 4.11 13.36 -7.19
CA THR A 87 4.61 14.68 -7.57
C THR A 87 5.20 15.43 -6.39
N ALA A 88 6.12 16.35 -6.65
CA ALA A 88 6.69 17.20 -5.61
C ALA A 88 5.59 17.98 -4.85
N THR A 89 5.75 18.10 -3.54
CA THR A 89 4.80 18.81 -2.68
C THR A 89 5.49 19.96 -1.96
N THR A 90 4.71 20.99 -1.62
CA THR A 90 5.17 22.11 -0.79
C THR A 90 4.28 22.20 0.44
N VAL A 91 4.89 22.33 1.61
CA VAL A 91 4.16 22.50 2.87
C VAL A 91 3.32 23.78 2.82
N GLN A 92 2.07 23.67 3.26
CA GLN A 92 1.15 24.78 3.41
C GLN A 92 0.40 24.58 4.72
N THR A 93 0.35 25.61 5.56
CA THR A 93 -0.45 25.59 6.80
C THR A 93 -1.88 26.09 6.59
N SER A 94 -2.12 26.78 5.47
CA SER A 94 -3.42 27.39 5.13
C SER A 94 -4.19 26.62 4.05
N LYS A 95 -3.63 25.53 3.52
CA LYS A 95 -4.22 24.69 2.47
C LYS A 95 -3.82 23.23 2.68
N ILE A 96 -4.50 22.31 1.99
CA ILE A 96 -4.18 20.89 2.01
C ILE A 96 -2.74 20.70 1.49
N THR A 97 -1.93 19.96 2.25
CA THR A 97 -0.56 19.62 1.86
C THR A 97 -0.58 18.52 0.79
N GLY A 98 -0.45 18.93 -0.48
CA GLY A 98 -0.43 18.02 -1.62
C GLY A 98 -1.81 17.47 -2.03
N VAL A 99 -1.80 16.57 -3.01
CA VAL A 99 -3.00 15.82 -3.47
C VAL A 99 -2.96 14.43 -2.83
N ASP A 100 -4.11 13.97 -2.32
CA ASP A 100 -4.24 12.60 -1.83
C ASP A 100 -4.24 11.64 -3.03
N THR A 101 -3.28 10.72 -3.08
CA THR A 101 -3.32 9.61 -4.03
C THR A 101 -4.08 8.45 -3.40
N VAL A 102 -5.20 8.05 -3.99
CA VAL A 102 -6.01 6.92 -3.52
C VAL A 102 -5.92 5.79 -4.54
N LEU A 103 -5.48 4.63 -4.07
CA LEU A 103 -5.31 3.41 -4.84
C LEU A 103 -6.39 2.42 -4.44
N LEU A 104 -7.12 1.90 -5.43
CA LEU A 104 -8.26 1.02 -5.23
C LEU A 104 -7.96 -0.38 -5.80
N PRO A 105 -8.43 -1.45 -5.15
CA PRO A 105 -8.20 -2.83 -5.60
C PRO A 105 -9.05 -3.27 -6.78
N ILE A 106 -10.13 -2.56 -7.09
CA ILE A 106 -10.94 -2.83 -8.27
C ILE A 106 -10.99 -1.53 -9.08
N ASN A 107 -10.79 -1.69 -10.38
CA ASN A 107 -10.73 -0.66 -11.41
C ASN A 107 -12.04 0.15 -11.43
N TYR A 108 -12.19 1.15 -10.56
CA TYR A 108 -13.31 2.10 -10.61
C TYR A 108 -13.12 3.15 -11.73
N ALA A 109 -11.92 3.27 -12.30
CA ALA A 109 -11.57 4.36 -13.22
C ALA A 109 -11.50 3.97 -14.70
N ASN A 110 -11.53 2.67 -15.07
CA ASN A 110 -11.30 2.21 -16.45
C ASN A 110 -9.99 2.74 -17.08
N ASP A 111 -9.05 3.24 -16.28
CA ASP A 111 -7.82 3.88 -16.73
C ASP A 111 -6.64 2.90 -16.83
N GLY A 112 -6.84 1.65 -16.42
CA GLY A 112 -5.84 0.59 -16.51
C GLY A 112 -4.70 0.72 -15.49
N ASN A 113 -4.79 1.68 -14.56
CA ASN A 113 -3.72 2.00 -13.64
C ASN A 113 -4.02 1.43 -12.24
N GLY A 114 -3.65 0.15 -12.06
CA GLY A 114 -3.40 -0.44 -10.74
C GLY A 114 -4.56 -1.21 -10.11
N VAL A 115 -4.59 -2.51 -10.37
CA VAL A 115 -5.42 -3.45 -9.61
C VAL A 115 -4.57 -3.93 -8.43
N LEU A 116 -4.69 -3.29 -7.26
CA LEU A 116 -4.23 -3.93 -6.01
C LEU A 116 -4.98 -5.27 -5.88
N PRO A 117 -4.37 -6.32 -5.29
CA PRO A 117 -5.11 -7.55 -5.03
C PRO A 117 -6.37 -7.23 -4.21
N PRO A 118 -7.54 -7.79 -4.55
CA PRO A 118 -8.79 -7.51 -3.83
C PRO A 118 -8.80 -8.06 -2.40
N ALA A 119 -7.98 -9.07 -2.14
CA ALA A 119 -7.80 -9.67 -0.83
C ALA A 119 -6.41 -10.27 -0.68
N LEU A 120 -5.97 -10.35 0.57
CA LEU A 120 -4.78 -11.07 1.01
C LEU A 120 -5.21 -12.37 1.70
N ASN A 121 -4.54 -13.47 1.40
CA ASN A 121 -4.71 -14.71 2.18
C ASN A 121 -4.03 -14.57 3.55
N ALA A 122 -4.39 -15.46 4.47
CA ALA A 122 -3.83 -15.48 5.81
C ALA A 122 -2.29 -15.42 5.81
N GLY A 123 -1.73 -14.52 6.64
CA GLY A 123 -0.28 -14.36 6.80
C GLY A 123 0.42 -13.56 5.68
N GLN A 124 -0.24 -13.32 4.54
CA GLN A 124 0.31 -12.48 3.47
C GLN A 124 0.38 -11.01 3.90
N LYS A 125 1.27 -10.25 3.25
CA LYS A 125 1.54 -8.87 3.64
C LYS A 125 1.57 -7.96 2.43
N LEU A 126 1.23 -6.69 2.67
CA LEU A 126 1.57 -5.60 1.76
C LEU A 126 2.76 -4.84 2.32
N TYR A 127 3.76 -4.65 1.49
CA TYR A 127 4.90 -3.80 1.75
C TYR A 127 4.87 -2.58 0.85
N VAL A 128 5.42 -1.49 1.35
CA VAL A 128 5.56 -0.26 0.58
C VAL A 128 6.96 0.32 0.77
N SER A 129 7.48 0.95 -0.29
CA SER A 129 8.75 1.65 -0.27
C SER A 129 8.74 2.88 -1.18
N LEU A 130 9.71 3.78 -0.95
CA LEU A 130 9.93 4.95 -1.79
C LEU A 130 11.13 4.76 -2.71
N GLY A 131 11.08 5.33 -3.90
CA GLY A 131 12.21 5.36 -4.83
C GLY A 131 13.23 6.46 -4.55
N THR A 132 12.88 7.47 -3.76
CA THR A 132 13.77 8.60 -3.43
C THR A 132 13.50 9.07 -2.01
N THR A 133 14.56 9.34 -1.26
CA THR A 133 14.45 9.85 0.11
C THR A 133 13.86 11.25 0.07
N VAL A 134 12.85 11.50 0.89
CA VAL A 134 12.14 12.78 0.96
C VAL A 134 12.26 13.38 2.36
N ALA A 135 12.16 14.70 2.47
CA ALA A 135 12.47 15.40 3.72
C ALA A 135 11.33 15.31 4.75
N SER A 136 10.08 15.43 4.31
CA SER A 136 8.92 15.47 5.21
C SER A 136 8.17 14.15 5.29
N GLY A 137 8.29 13.32 4.26
CA GLY A 137 7.72 11.97 4.21
C GLY A 137 6.30 11.92 3.67
N TYR A 138 5.85 10.68 3.50
CA TYR A 138 4.49 10.35 3.08
C TYR A 138 3.86 9.42 4.11
N ALA A 139 2.63 9.73 4.53
CA ALA A 139 1.79 8.80 5.26
C ALA A 139 1.06 7.91 4.25
N VAL A 140 1.24 6.60 4.38
CA VAL A 140 0.52 5.59 3.60
C VAL A 140 -0.43 4.89 4.54
N THR A 141 -1.72 4.97 4.25
CA THR A 141 -2.80 4.43 5.08
C THR A 141 -3.54 3.35 4.30
N PHE A 142 -3.59 2.16 4.88
CA PHE A 142 -4.42 1.05 4.41
C PHE A 142 -5.80 1.11 5.07
N MET A 143 -6.83 0.81 4.28
CA MET A 143 -8.21 0.66 4.73
C MET A 143 -8.77 -0.62 4.14
N GLY A 144 -9.34 -1.46 5.00
CA GLY A 144 -9.94 -2.73 4.63
C GLY A 144 -10.60 -3.41 5.82
N GLY A 145 -10.72 -4.74 5.76
CA GLY A 145 -11.29 -5.52 6.86
C GLY A 145 -10.87 -6.98 6.84
N ASP A 146 -10.70 -7.53 8.02
CA ASP A 146 -10.40 -8.94 8.23
C ASP A 146 -11.69 -9.77 8.22
N TYR A 147 -11.63 -10.94 7.59
CA TYR A 147 -12.74 -11.89 7.50
C TYR A 147 -12.91 -12.74 8.76
#